data_AF-A0A933CE88-F1
#
_entry.id   AF-A0A933CE88-F1
#
_cell.length_a   1.000
_cell.length_b   1.000
_cell.length_c   1.000
_cell.angle_alpha   90.00
_cell.angle_beta   90.00
_cell.angle_gamma   90.00
#
_symmetry.space_group_name_H-M   'P 1'
#
loop_
_entity.id
_entity.type
_entity.pdbx_description
1 polymer ?
#
loop_
_entity_poly.entity_id
_entity_poly.type
_entity_poly.pdbx_seq_one_letter_code
_entity_poly.pdbx_strand_id
1 'polypeptide(L)'
;MYSYIILQVLAAGVGIFAAILVIKGLLLIRRKSDRGTRMTIGVGVSALLLAAIVFVVSGISYPLHFAMPPTMQAMTHDKKPPSLPILAMFEFLSKRDGFENVADIGRDPNEVPLPAGRRAPETVKFSVKAKEVVSEVAPGIFFNYWTYDGQVPGPMYRVRVGDLVELTLTNDSTSIHPHNIDLHSVTGPGGGAAVTLVQPGETKSFRWLAKNPGLYEYHCATPNVSTHNSHGQYGLILVEPEGGLPEVDREFYLMQGELYTMGDIGKKGLMAFDTQGLIDGTPTYITFNGKIEQAPRMKAKVGDRIRMYVGGGGVNLISSFHVIGEIFDVVYPEGAIGDGSAVLKNVQTTAVLPGGSTIVEFTVDVPGKYVLVDHALARMNKGAWAVLEVTGDPQPDVYTAL
;
A
#
# COMPACT_ATOMS: atom_id res chain seq x y z
N MET A 1 -6.22 14.20 24.98
CA MET A 1 -5.43 13.21 24.21
C MET A 1 -4.85 12.10 25.09
N TYR A 2 -4.41 12.35 26.34
CA TYR A 2 -3.89 11.31 27.25
C TYR A 2 -4.84 10.86 28.36
N SER A 3 -6.10 11.31 28.34
CA SER A 3 -7.03 11.16 29.47
C SER A 3 -7.29 9.69 29.83
N TYR A 4 -7.37 8.78 28.86
CA TYR A 4 -7.58 7.35 29.11
C TYR A 4 -6.32 6.65 29.65
N ILE A 5 -5.14 6.99 29.14
CA ILE A 5 -3.86 6.46 29.64
C ILE A 5 -3.61 6.91 31.07
N ILE A 6 -3.87 8.18 31.37
CA ILE A 6 -3.76 8.73 32.74
C ILE A 6 -4.73 7.99 33.66
N LEU A 7 -5.98 7.77 33.24
CA LEU A 7 -6.97 7.03 34.02
C LEU A 7 -6.58 5.55 34.22
N GLN A 8 -6.00 4.89 33.23
CA GLN A 8 -5.55 3.49 33.34
C GLN A 8 -4.33 3.36 34.24
N VAL A 9 -3.35 4.26 34.13
CA VAL A 9 -2.17 4.29 35.01
C VAL A 9 -2.58 4.57 36.46
N LEU A 10 -3.51 5.51 36.68
CA LEU A 10 -4.07 5.79 38.00
C LEU A 10 -4.87 4.60 38.55
N ALA A 11 -5.72 3.97 37.73
CA ALA A 11 -6.49 2.80 38.11
C ALA A 11 -5.58 1.60 38.46
N ALA A 12 -4.52 1.37 37.70
CA ALA A 12 -3.52 0.34 37.99
C ALA A 12 -2.79 0.61 39.31
N GLY A 13 -2.36 1.86 39.54
CA GLY A 13 -1.71 2.26 40.79
C GLY A 13 -2.63 2.08 42.02
N VAL A 14 -3.89 2.51 41.91
CA VAL A 14 -4.91 2.35 42.96
C VAL A 14 -5.22 0.86 43.19
N GLY A 15 -5.32 0.06 42.13
CA GLY A 15 -5.54 -1.38 42.21
C GLY A 15 -4.43 -2.13 42.95
N ILE A 16 -3.17 -1.82 42.65
CA ILE A 16 -2.00 -2.41 43.33
C ILE A 16 -2.03 -2.07 44.83
N PHE A 17 -2.26 -0.79 45.17
CA PHE A 17 -2.32 -0.35 46.56
C PHE A 17 -3.48 -1.03 47.32
N ALA A 18 -4.65 -1.12 46.69
CA ALA A 18 -5.82 -1.78 47.27
C ALA A 18 -5.59 -3.28 47.48
N ALA A 19 -4.90 -3.97 46.56
CA ALA A 19 -4.51 -5.37 46.71
C ALA A 19 -3.58 -5.58 47.92
N ILE A 20 -2.60 -4.68 48.13
CA ILE A 20 -1.70 -4.71 49.29
C ILE A 20 -2.50 -4.56 50.59
N LEU A 21 -3.48 -3.66 50.64
CA LEU A 21 -4.34 -3.47 51.81
C LEU A 21 -5.20 -4.71 52.11
N VAL A 22 -5.76 -5.36 51.08
CA VAL A 22 -6.53 -6.61 51.24
C VAL A 22 -5.64 -7.74 51.74
N ILE A 23 -4.46 -7.93 51.15
CA ILE A 23 -3.50 -8.97 51.57
C ILE A 23 -3.07 -8.74 53.03
N LYS A 24 -2.69 -7.52 53.38
CA LYS A 24 -2.30 -7.15 54.76
C LYS A 24 -3.45 -7.37 55.74
N GLY A 25 -4.66 -6.98 55.38
CA GLY A 25 -5.86 -7.20 56.18
C GLY A 25 -6.15 -8.69 56.41
N LEU A 26 -6.05 -9.52 55.37
CA LEU A 26 -6.26 -10.96 55.45
C LEU A 26 -5.20 -11.66 56.33
N LEU A 27 -3.93 -11.22 56.25
CA LEU A 27 -2.85 -11.71 57.11
C LEU A 27 -3.06 -11.34 58.58
N LEU A 28 -3.64 -10.16 58.85
CA LEU A 28 -3.95 -9.70 60.21
C LEU A 28 -5.20 -10.38 60.79
N ILE A 29 -6.23 -10.65 59.97
CA ILE A 29 -7.43 -11.40 60.39
C ILE A 29 -7.07 -12.80 60.90
N ARG A 30 -6.07 -13.45 60.30
CA ARG A 30 -5.55 -14.76 60.77
C ARG A 30 -4.94 -14.71 62.18
N ARG A 31 -4.53 -13.54 62.66
CA ARG A 31 -3.94 -13.33 63.99
C ARG A 31 -4.95 -12.77 65.00
N LYS A 32 -5.81 -11.84 64.60
CA LYS A 32 -6.87 -11.24 65.44
C LYS A 32 -7.93 -10.56 64.55
N SER A 33 -9.18 -11.01 64.60
CA SER A 33 -10.28 -10.41 63.82
C SER A 33 -10.98 -9.33 64.64
N ASP A 34 -10.63 -8.07 64.43
CA ASP A 34 -11.36 -6.92 64.99
C ASP A 34 -12.11 -6.10 63.92
N ARG A 35 -12.92 -5.14 64.38
CA ARG A 35 -13.73 -4.28 63.50
C ARG A 35 -12.87 -3.45 62.54
N GLY A 36 -11.69 -3.02 62.99
CA GLY A 36 -10.75 -2.25 62.17
C GLY A 36 -10.23 -3.06 60.99
N THR A 37 -9.83 -4.31 61.22
CA THR A 37 -9.27 -5.18 60.19
C THR A 37 -10.32 -5.55 59.12
N ARG A 38 -11.57 -5.80 59.53
CA ARG A 38 -12.69 -6.03 58.59
C ARG A 38 -13.00 -4.80 57.75
N MET A 39 -12.91 -3.62 58.34
CA MET A 39 -13.11 -2.35 57.62
C MET A 39 -11.99 -2.09 56.60
N THR A 40 -10.73 -2.37 56.94
CA THR A 40 -9.60 -2.24 56.00
C THR A 40 -9.74 -3.15 54.78
N ILE A 41 -10.18 -4.40 54.99
CA ILE A 41 -10.43 -5.33 53.88
C ILE A 41 -11.60 -4.83 53.02
N GLY A 42 -12.70 -4.39 53.65
CA GLY A 42 -13.86 -3.86 52.94
C GLY A 42 -13.51 -2.67 52.03
N VAL A 43 -12.76 -1.70 52.55
CA VAL A 43 -12.27 -0.55 51.77
C VAL A 43 -11.36 -0.99 50.63
N GLY A 44 -10.45 -1.93 50.87
CA GLY A 44 -9.56 -2.47 49.84
C GLY A 44 -10.31 -3.19 48.71
N VAL A 45 -11.33 -3.99 49.04
CA VAL A 45 -12.17 -4.69 48.04
C VAL A 45 -12.99 -3.69 47.22
N SER A 46 -13.61 -2.69 47.85
CA SER A 46 -14.35 -1.65 47.14
C SER A 46 -13.45 -0.82 46.20
N ALA A 47 -12.23 -0.50 46.63
CA ALA A 47 -11.26 0.21 45.80
C ALA A 47 -10.76 -0.64 44.62
N LEU A 48 -10.58 -1.96 44.80
CA LEU A 48 -10.25 -2.89 43.72
C LEU A 48 -11.36 -2.97 42.67
N LEU A 49 -12.61 -3.08 43.11
CA LEU A 49 -13.78 -3.12 42.21
C LEU A 49 -13.92 -1.82 41.42
N LEU A 50 -13.76 -0.67 42.08
CA LEU A 50 -13.81 0.63 41.42
C LEU A 50 -12.66 0.80 40.42
N ALA A 51 -11.43 0.41 40.78
CA ALA A 51 -10.28 0.44 39.88
C ALA A 51 -10.50 -0.46 38.65
N ALA A 52 -11.07 -1.66 38.83
CA ALA A 52 -11.41 -2.56 37.74
C ALA A 52 -12.49 -1.97 36.81
N ILE A 53 -13.54 -1.36 37.38
CA ILE A 53 -14.59 -0.68 36.60
C ILE A 53 -14.00 0.48 35.80
N VAL A 54 -13.18 1.34 36.43
CA VAL A 54 -12.53 2.46 35.75
C VAL A 54 -11.59 1.97 34.65
N PHE A 55 -10.84 0.89 34.88
CA PHE A 55 -9.97 0.28 33.89
C PHE A 55 -10.75 -0.27 32.68
N VAL A 56 -11.88 -0.94 32.93
CA VAL A 56 -12.76 -1.46 31.87
C VAL A 56 -13.44 -0.34 31.10
N VAL A 57 -14.04 0.64 31.79
CA VAL A 57 -14.78 1.75 31.18
C VAL A 57 -13.85 2.69 30.41
N SER A 58 -12.65 2.96 30.92
CA SER A 58 -11.63 3.74 30.19
C SER A 58 -11.04 3.01 28.99
N GLY A 59 -11.21 1.68 28.90
CA GLY A 59 -10.86 0.86 27.75
C GLY A 59 -11.95 0.75 26.68
N ILE A 60 -13.14 1.35 26.89
CA ILE A 60 -14.21 1.34 25.89
C ILE A 60 -13.92 2.42 24.84
N SER A 61 -13.18 2.04 23.80
CA SER A 61 -13.18 2.74 22.52
C SER A 61 -14.34 2.19 21.67
N TYR A 62 -15.00 3.08 20.93
CA TYR A 62 -16.19 2.92 20.05
C TYR A 62 -16.79 1.50 19.85
N PRO A 63 -18.14 1.38 19.85
CA PRO A 63 -18.78 0.15 19.41
C PRO A 63 -18.45 -0.15 17.93
N LEU A 64 -17.91 -1.35 17.70
CA LEU A 64 -17.53 -1.87 16.40
C LEU A 64 -18.80 -2.26 15.61
N HIS A 65 -19.33 -1.36 14.79
CA HIS A 65 -20.29 -1.71 13.72
C HIS A 65 -20.04 -0.91 12.42
N PHE A 66 -18.77 -0.69 12.11
CA PHE A 66 -18.28 -0.57 10.74
C PHE A 66 -17.14 -1.57 10.60
N ALA A 67 -17.49 -2.81 10.32
CA ALA A 67 -16.51 -3.85 10.05
C ALA A 67 -16.68 -4.31 8.61
N MET A 68 -15.53 -4.36 7.93
CA MET A 68 -15.25 -5.25 6.80
C MET A 68 -15.91 -6.64 6.99
N PRO A 69 -16.07 -7.45 5.93
CA PRO A 69 -16.63 -8.80 6.04
C PRO A 69 -16.04 -9.58 7.22
N PRO A 70 -16.77 -10.49 7.89
CA PRO A 70 -16.31 -11.21 9.10
C PRO A 70 -14.97 -11.93 8.98
N THR A 71 -14.46 -12.11 7.76
CA THR A 71 -13.17 -12.70 7.41
C THR A 71 -11.99 -11.70 7.42
N MET A 72 -12.25 -10.38 7.50
CA MET A 72 -11.23 -9.33 7.48
C MET A 72 -11.25 -8.55 8.80
N GLN A 73 -10.15 -8.62 9.54
CA GLN A 73 -9.96 -7.85 10.77
C GLN A 73 -9.29 -6.51 10.43
N ALA A 74 -9.93 -5.40 10.80
CA ALA A 74 -9.26 -4.11 10.87
C ALA A 74 -8.24 -4.14 12.02
N MET A 75 -7.02 -3.67 11.75
CA MET A 75 -5.92 -3.39 12.68
C MET A 75 -6.25 -3.58 14.17
N THR A 76 -6.06 -4.80 14.65
CA THR A 76 -6.01 -5.28 16.04
C THR A 76 -6.92 -6.49 16.25
N HIS A 77 -6.30 -7.67 16.21
CA HIS A 77 -6.87 -8.87 16.84
C HIS A 77 -7.18 -8.62 18.34
N ASP A 78 -6.60 -7.58 18.95
CA ASP A 78 -6.66 -7.25 20.37
C ASP A 78 -7.37 -5.93 20.74
N LYS A 79 -8.08 -5.24 19.81
CA LYS A 79 -8.87 -4.01 20.10
C LYS A 79 -8.09 -2.88 20.80
N LYS A 80 -6.78 -2.79 20.60
CA LYS A 80 -5.95 -1.74 21.21
C LYS A 80 -5.81 -0.56 20.24
N PRO A 81 -5.73 0.68 20.75
CA PRO A 81 -5.33 1.82 19.92
C PRO A 81 -3.96 1.55 19.29
N PRO A 82 -3.63 2.19 18.15
CA PRO A 82 -2.32 2.06 17.54
C PRO A 82 -1.27 2.46 18.57
N SER A 83 -0.55 1.45 19.05
CA SER A 83 0.62 1.59 19.89
C SER A 83 1.81 1.18 19.04
N LEU A 84 2.97 1.80 19.27
CA LEU A 84 4.21 1.35 18.67
C LEU A 84 4.31 -0.16 18.92
N PRO A 85 4.34 -1.00 17.88
CA PRO A 85 4.22 -2.45 18.05
C PRO A 85 5.58 -2.98 18.52
N ILE A 86 5.95 -2.71 19.78
CA ILE A 86 7.29 -2.96 20.33
C ILE A 86 7.72 -4.41 20.08
N LEU A 87 6.80 -5.37 20.24
CA LEU A 87 7.06 -6.78 19.96
C LEU A 87 7.35 -7.05 18.48
N ALA A 88 6.54 -6.51 17.56
CA ALA A 88 6.78 -6.65 16.11
C ALA A 88 8.07 -5.94 15.68
N MET A 89 8.41 -4.82 16.31
CA MET A 89 9.67 -4.13 16.10
C MET A 89 10.86 -4.96 16.59
N PHE A 90 10.75 -5.63 17.74
CA PHE A 90 11.77 -6.57 18.19
C PHE A 90 11.91 -7.77 17.24
N GLU A 91 10.80 -8.33 16.76
CA GLU A 91 10.84 -9.41 15.78
C GLU A 91 11.51 -8.96 14.48
N PHE A 92 11.09 -7.82 13.92
CA PHE A 92 11.73 -7.20 12.76
C PHE A 92 13.23 -7.01 12.99
N LEU A 93 13.63 -6.39 14.10
CA LEU A 93 15.04 -6.13 14.41
C LEU A 93 15.84 -7.42 14.59
N SER A 94 15.24 -8.47 15.14
CA SER A 94 15.88 -9.78 15.32
C SER A 94 16.10 -10.52 14.00
N LYS A 95 15.27 -10.24 12.99
CA LYS A 95 15.30 -10.87 11.66
C LYS A 95 15.83 -9.95 10.56
N ARG A 96 16.20 -8.70 10.89
CA ARG A 96 16.56 -7.66 9.92
C ARG A 96 17.70 -8.07 8.99
N ASP A 97 18.66 -8.83 9.52
CA ASP A 97 19.85 -9.25 8.78
C ASP A 97 19.50 -10.34 7.73
N GLY A 98 18.29 -10.91 7.81
CA GLY A 98 17.73 -11.81 6.80
C GLY A 98 16.98 -11.11 5.66
N PHE A 99 16.67 -9.82 5.79
CA PHE A 99 16.07 -9.06 4.70
C PHE A 99 17.12 -8.68 3.67
N GLU A 100 16.78 -8.86 2.39
CA GLU A 100 17.61 -8.38 1.30
C GLU A 100 17.60 -6.85 1.29
N ASN A 101 18.79 -6.25 1.16
CA ASN A 101 18.92 -4.83 0.86
C ASN A 101 18.87 -4.66 -0.66
N VAL A 102 17.72 -4.20 -1.16
CA VAL A 102 17.54 -3.92 -2.59
C VAL A 102 18.09 -2.54 -2.86
N ALA A 103 18.95 -2.41 -3.87
CA ALA A 103 19.57 -1.14 -4.24
C ALA A 103 18.60 -0.19 -4.94
N ASP A 104 17.68 -0.76 -5.73
CA ASP A 104 16.64 0.00 -6.43
C ASP A 104 15.28 -0.68 -6.25
N ILE A 105 14.48 -0.16 -5.31
CA ILE A 105 13.10 -0.63 -5.10
C ILE A 105 12.18 -0.30 -6.26
N GLY A 106 12.46 0.77 -7.00
CA GLY A 106 11.53 1.26 -8.00
C GLY A 106 11.59 0.44 -9.26
N ARG A 107 10.48 -0.21 -9.62
CA ARG A 107 10.38 -0.93 -10.89
C ARG A 107 10.61 0.02 -12.06
N ASP A 108 11.36 -0.46 -13.05
CA ASP A 108 11.66 0.34 -14.23
C ASP A 108 10.35 0.62 -15.00
N PRO A 109 9.98 1.90 -15.21
CA PRO A 109 8.77 2.23 -15.94
C PRO A 109 8.78 1.74 -17.40
N ASN A 110 9.94 1.36 -17.97
CA ASN A 110 10.03 0.78 -19.30
C ASN A 110 9.67 -0.72 -19.35
N GLU A 111 9.52 -1.39 -18.20
CA GLU A 111 9.17 -2.82 -18.12
C GLU A 111 7.68 -3.08 -18.35
N VAL A 112 7.21 -2.71 -19.54
CA VAL A 112 5.87 -3.08 -20.04
C VAL A 112 5.99 -4.38 -20.84
N PRO A 113 5.23 -5.45 -20.51
CA PRO A 113 5.25 -6.66 -21.31
C PRO A 113 4.79 -6.42 -22.74
N LEU A 114 5.35 -7.18 -23.68
CA LEU A 114 5.00 -7.07 -25.10
C LEU A 114 3.49 -7.27 -25.32
N PRO A 115 2.90 -6.58 -26.31
CA PRO A 115 1.51 -6.77 -26.68
C PRO A 115 1.15 -8.23 -26.88
N ALA A 116 0.02 -8.66 -26.31
CA ALA A 116 -0.54 -9.97 -26.60
C ALA A 116 -0.96 -10.04 -28.10
N GLY A 117 -1.27 -8.89 -28.69
CA GLY A 117 -1.56 -8.74 -30.11
C GLY A 117 -2.85 -9.47 -30.51
N ARG A 118 -2.87 -10.00 -31.72
CA ARG A 118 -4.05 -10.65 -32.32
C ARG A 118 -4.05 -12.17 -32.18
N ARG A 119 -3.26 -12.73 -31.26
CA ARG A 119 -3.23 -14.18 -31.07
C ARG A 119 -4.56 -14.71 -30.56
N ALA A 120 -4.80 -16.00 -30.77
CA ALA A 120 -5.90 -16.71 -30.14
C ALA A 120 -5.69 -16.81 -28.61
N PRO A 121 -6.77 -16.97 -27.83
CA PRO A 121 -6.68 -17.26 -26.40
C PRO A 121 -5.81 -18.48 -26.10
N GLU A 122 -5.00 -18.40 -25.04
CA GLU A 122 -4.12 -19.49 -24.62
C GLU A 122 -4.07 -19.65 -23.10
N THR A 123 -3.27 -20.62 -22.62
CA THR A 123 -2.94 -20.71 -21.20
C THR A 123 -1.68 -19.89 -20.92
N VAL A 124 -1.80 -18.85 -20.12
CA VAL A 124 -0.68 -17.97 -19.73
C VAL A 124 -0.29 -18.26 -18.29
N LYS A 125 1.00 -18.41 -18.02
CA LYS A 125 1.51 -18.76 -16.68
C LYS A 125 2.38 -17.67 -16.11
N PHE A 126 2.09 -17.26 -14.88
CA PHE A 126 2.92 -16.33 -14.11
C PHE A 126 3.42 -17.00 -12.84
N SER A 127 4.65 -16.67 -12.45
CA SER A 127 5.23 -17.03 -11.16
C SER A 127 5.71 -15.76 -10.50
N VAL A 128 5.26 -15.53 -9.28
CA VAL A 128 5.54 -14.32 -8.52
C VAL A 128 5.99 -14.69 -7.12
N LYS A 129 6.98 -13.96 -6.62
CA LYS A 129 7.50 -14.14 -5.27
C LYS A 129 7.15 -12.93 -4.41
N ALA A 130 6.35 -13.13 -3.37
CA ALA A 130 6.22 -12.14 -2.30
C ALA A 130 7.49 -12.12 -1.45
N LYS A 131 8.06 -10.94 -1.22
CA LYS A 131 9.31 -10.77 -0.46
C LYS A 131 9.32 -9.49 0.35
N GLU A 132 9.79 -9.59 1.58
CA GLU A 132 10.09 -8.43 2.43
C GLU A 132 11.56 -8.01 2.26
N VAL A 133 11.78 -6.74 1.95
CA VAL A 133 13.11 -6.18 1.64
C VAL A 133 13.30 -4.86 2.38
N VAL A 134 14.55 -4.41 2.48
CA VAL A 134 14.88 -3.04 2.90
C VAL A 134 15.43 -2.30 1.69
N SER A 135 14.93 -1.09 1.45
CA SER A 135 15.46 -0.25 0.39
C SER A 135 15.30 1.22 0.73
N GLU A 136 16.05 2.05 0.01
CA GLU A 136 15.98 3.49 0.09
C GLU A 136 14.72 4.04 -0.61
N VAL A 137 13.98 4.90 0.09
CA VAL A 137 12.89 5.72 -0.44
C VAL A 137 13.47 6.96 -1.13
N ALA A 138 14.46 7.58 -0.49
CA ALA A 138 15.16 8.80 -0.90
C ALA A 138 16.53 8.85 -0.18
N PRO A 139 17.51 9.64 -0.63
CA PRO A 139 18.88 9.62 -0.09
C PRO A 139 18.98 9.69 1.45
N GLY A 140 19.46 8.60 2.06
CA GLY A 140 19.62 8.38 3.48
C GLY A 140 18.36 7.93 4.23
N ILE A 141 17.25 7.64 3.55
CA ILE A 141 15.94 7.30 4.13
C ILE A 141 15.53 5.92 3.66
N PHE A 142 15.51 4.95 4.57
CA PHE A 142 15.23 3.55 4.27
C PHE A 142 13.87 3.15 4.81
N PHE A 143 13.22 2.20 4.14
CA PHE A 143 11.95 1.64 4.56
C PHE A 143 11.94 0.13 4.33
N ASN A 144 11.16 -0.59 5.16
CA ASN A 144 10.93 -2.01 4.96
C ASN A 144 9.77 -2.17 3.98
N TYR A 145 10.07 -2.56 2.75
CA TYR A 145 9.06 -2.80 1.73
C TYR A 145 8.62 -4.25 1.75
N TRP A 146 7.34 -4.46 1.50
CA TRP A 146 6.79 -5.76 1.19
C TRP A 146 6.44 -5.71 -0.28
N THR A 147 6.93 -6.66 -1.05
CA THR A 147 6.99 -6.53 -2.52
C THR A 147 6.48 -7.78 -3.20
N TYR A 148 6.19 -7.64 -4.48
CA TYR A 148 6.20 -8.75 -5.42
C TYR A 148 7.45 -8.62 -6.28
N ASP A 149 8.27 -9.67 -6.30
CA ASP A 149 9.56 -9.76 -7.00
C ASP A 149 10.58 -8.67 -6.61
N GLY A 150 10.58 -8.26 -5.34
CA GLY A 150 11.62 -7.38 -4.79
C GLY A 150 11.50 -5.90 -5.17
N GLN A 151 10.45 -5.51 -5.90
CA GLN A 151 10.26 -4.14 -6.40
C GLN A 151 8.86 -3.60 -6.12
N VAL A 152 8.73 -2.28 -6.23
CA VAL A 152 7.48 -1.53 -6.13
C VAL A 152 7.32 -0.62 -7.36
N PRO A 153 6.20 -0.72 -8.09
CA PRO A 153 5.20 -1.79 -7.97
C PRO A 153 5.79 -3.17 -8.32
N GLY A 154 5.01 -4.21 -8.08
CA GLY A 154 5.27 -5.56 -8.60
C GLY A 154 5.29 -5.61 -10.13
N PRO A 155 5.58 -6.78 -10.73
CA PRO A 155 5.61 -6.93 -12.18
C PRO A 155 4.31 -6.48 -12.84
N MET A 156 4.39 -5.78 -13.97
CA MET A 156 3.21 -5.62 -14.82
C MET A 156 2.92 -6.95 -15.52
N TYR A 157 1.68 -7.41 -15.44
CA TYR A 157 1.22 -8.56 -16.23
C TYR A 157 0.43 -8.09 -17.44
N ARG A 158 0.50 -8.86 -18.52
CA ARG A 158 -0.26 -8.59 -19.75
C ARG A 158 -0.80 -9.90 -20.31
N VAL A 159 -2.11 -9.92 -20.50
CA VAL A 159 -2.86 -11.05 -21.04
C VAL A 159 -3.92 -10.52 -22.02
N ARG A 160 -4.63 -11.41 -22.69
CA ARG A 160 -5.76 -11.08 -23.56
C ARG A 160 -7.06 -11.61 -22.96
N VAL A 161 -8.17 -10.95 -23.27
CA VAL A 161 -9.50 -11.53 -23.06
C VAL A 161 -9.55 -12.94 -23.67
N GLY A 162 -10.06 -13.88 -22.86
CA GLY A 162 -10.17 -15.30 -23.19
C GLY A 162 -9.00 -16.15 -22.69
N ASP A 163 -7.89 -15.56 -22.26
CA ASP A 163 -6.77 -16.34 -21.73
C ASP A 163 -7.16 -17.06 -20.43
N LEU A 164 -6.72 -18.31 -20.31
CA LEU A 164 -6.73 -19.04 -19.06
C LEU A 164 -5.41 -18.74 -18.34
N VAL A 165 -5.45 -17.86 -17.34
CA VAL A 165 -4.27 -17.43 -16.61
C VAL A 165 -4.07 -18.32 -15.40
N GLU A 166 -2.86 -18.85 -15.20
CA GLU A 166 -2.41 -19.61 -14.03
C GLU A 166 -1.34 -18.79 -13.31
N LEU A 167 -1.57 -18.43 -12.05
CA LEU A 167 -0.61 -17.68 -11.24
C LEU A 167 -0.15 -18.54 -10.07
N THR A 168 1.17 -18.65 -9.94
CA THR A 168 1.85 -19.27 -8.81
C THR A 168 2.46 -18.18 -7.93
N LEU A 169 2.04 -18.12 -6.67
CA LEU A 169 2.59 -17.23 -5.65
C LEU A 169 3.43 -18.03 -4.66
N THR A 170 4.69 -17.63 -4.50
CA THR A 170 5.59 -18.11 -3.46
C THR A 170 5.86 -16.99 -2.46
N ASN A 171 5.78 -17.27 -1.15
CA ASN A 171 6.28 -16.34 -0.14
C ASN A 171 7.74 -16.70 0.17
N ASP A 172 8.65 -15.73 0.10
CA ASP A 172 10.04 -15.95 0.45
C ASP A 172 10.15 -16.46 1.90
N SER A 173 11.04 -17.43 2.14
CA SER A 173 11.26 -18.00 3.47
C SER A 173 11.81 -16.98 4.49
N THR A 174 12.39 -15.86 4.02
CA THR A 174 12.88 -14.79 4.88
C THR A 174 11.78 -13.82 5.33
N SER A 175 10.60 -13.85 4.72
CA SER A 175 9.47 -13.03 5.14
C SER A 175 9.03 -13.37 6.56
N ILE A 176 8.46 -12.40 7.27
CA ILE A 176 7.93 -12.58 8.62
C ILE A 176 6.40 -12.52 8.62
N HIS A 177 5.80 -12.06 7.52
CA HIS A 177 4.36 -11.99 7.32
C HIS A 177 3.86 -13.02 6.29
N PRO A 178 2.63 -13.54 6.46
CA PRO A 178 1.94 -14.24 5.38
C PRO A 178 1.52 -13.24 4.29
N HIS A 179 1.51 -13.69 3.05
CA HIS A 179 1.09 -12.88 1.90
C HIS A 179 0.07 -13.63 1.05
N ASN A 180 -0.73 -12.92 0.29
CA ASN A 180 -1.61 -13.47 -0.75
C ASN A 180 -1.71 -12.44 -1.88
N ILE A 181 -2.51 -12.71 -2.91
CA ILE A 181 -2.71 -11.77 -4.02
C ILE A 181 -4.20 -11.70 -4.40
N ASP A 182 -4.73 -10.49 -4.42
CA ASP A 182 -6.04 -10.10 -4.97
C ASP A 182 -5.78 -9.41 -6.32
N LEU A 183 -6.25 -10.00 -7.42
CA LEU A 183 -6.21 -9.37 -8.73
C LEU A 183 -7.62 -8.95 -9.13
N HIS A 184 -7.81 -7.67 -9.46
CA HIS A 184 -9.13 -7.15 -9.82
C HIS A 184 -9.63 -7.65 -11.19
N SER A 185 -8.75 -8.27 -11.98
CA SER A 185 -9.12 -9.00 -13.20
C SER A 185 -9.77 -10.38 -12.93
N VAL A 186 -9.77 -10.86 -11.68
CA VAL A 186 -10.29 -12.18 -11.30
C VAL A 186 -11.75 -12.07 -10.87
N THR A 187 -12.65 -12.72 -11.62
CA THR A 187 -14.05 -12.88 -11.20
C THR A 187 -14.21 -14.12 -10.30
N GLY A 188 -13.68 -14.05 -9.08
CA GLY A 188 -13.72 -15.11 -8.08
C GLY A 188 -13.56 -14.55 -6.66
N PRO A 189 -13.79 -15.36 -5.60
CA PRO A 189 -13.72 -14.87 -4.22
C PRO A 189 -12.37 -14.23 -3.88
N GLY A 190 -12.41 -12.98 -3.42
CA GLY A 190 -11.24 -12.18 -3.04
C GLY A 190 -10.21 -11.98 -4.15
N GLY A 191 -10.63 -12.07 -5.43
CA GLY A 191 -9.73 -11.91 -6.57
C GLY A 191 -8.56 -12.90 -6.63
N GLY A 192 -8.69 -14.07 -5.96
CA GLY A 192 -7.61 -15.06 -5.81
C GLY A 192 -7.00 -15.12 -4.41
N ALA A 193 -7.19 -14.07 -3.59
CA ALA A 193 -6.61 -13.98 -2.25
C ALA A 193 -7.07 -15.09 -1.31
N ALA A 194 -8.32 -15.55 -1.46
CA ALA A 194 -8.92 -16.62 -0.67
C ALA A 194 -8.20 -17.98 -0.84
N VAL A 195 -7.49 -18.18 -1.95
CA VAL A 195 -6.79 -19.43 -2.29
C VAL A 195 -5.28 -19.27 -2.41
N THR A 196 -4.74 -18.07 -2.18
CA THR A 196 -3.31 -17.77 -2.29
C THR A 196 -2.67 -17.28 -1.00
N LEU A 197 -3.31 -17.44 0.16
CA LEU A 197 -2.66 -17.17 1.45
C LEU A 197 -1.49 -18.13 1.69
N VAL A 198 -0.27 -17.61 1.56
CA VAL A 198 0.99 -18.33 1.68
C VAL A 198 1.80 -17.86 2.90
N GLN A 199 2.12 -18.79 3.79
CA GLN A 199 3.09 -18.59 4.87
C GLN A 199 4.52 -18.46 4.29
N PRO A 200 5.49 -17.87 5.02
CA PRO A 200 6.89 -17.83 4.58
C PRO A 200 7.39 -19.23 4.16
N GLY A 201 7.92 -19.35 2.93
CA GLY A 201 8.36 -20.60 2.31
C GLY A 201 7.26 -21.43 1.63
N GLU A 202 5.98 -21.07 1.79
CA GLU A 202 4.86 -21.74 1.14
C GLU A 202 4.65 -21.25 -0.30
N THR A 203 4.12 -22.12 -1.14
CA THR A 203 3.74 -21.81 -2.53
C THR A 203 2.33 -22.30 -2.80
N LYS A 204 1.50 -21.44 -3.42
CA LYS A 204 0.15 -21.79 -3.89
C LYS A 204 -0.04 -21.33 -5.31
N SER A 205 -1.03 -21.92 -5.98
CA SER A 205 -1.36 -21.54 -7.36
C SER A 205 -2.87 -21.60 -7.56
N PHE A 206 -3.35 -20.76 -8.46
CA PHE A 206 -4.73 -20.78 -8.90
C PHE A 206 -4.82 -20.33 -10.35
N ARG A 207 -5.99 -20.52 -10.96
CA ARG A 207 -6.23 -20.11 -12.34
C ARG A 207 -7.57 -19.43 -12.49
N TRP A 208 -7.66 -18.52 -13.45
CA TRP A 208 -8.90 -17.85 -13.83
C TRP A 208 -8.95 -17.60 -15.33
N LEU A 209 -10.16 -17.42 -15.86
CA LEU A 209 -10.36 -16.95 -17.23
C LEU A 209 -10.37 -15.42 -17.21
N ALA A 210 -9.52 -14.77 -18.00
CA ALA A 210 -9.53 -13.32 -18.16
C ALA A 210 -10.73 -12.91 -19.04
N LYS A 211 -11.82 -12.47 -18.41
CA LYS A 211 -13.11 -12.25 -19.11
C LYS A 211 -13.34 -10.83 -19.60
N ASN A 212 -12.81 -9.85 -18.88
CA ASN A 212 -13.13 -8.45 -19.10
C ASN A 212 -11.85 -7.71 -19.50
N PRO A 213 -11.84 -6.99 -20.63
CA PRO A 213 -10.71 -6.14 -20.98
C PRO A 213 -10.63 -4.95 -20.02
N GLY A 214 -9.41 -4.55 -19.68
CA GLY A 214 -9.18 -3.46 -18.73
C GLY A 214 -7.74 -3.43 -18.22
N LEU A 215 -7.39 -2.32 -17.60
CA LEU A 215 -6.19 -2.19 -16.78
C LEU A 215 -6.60 -2.34 -15.32
N TYR A 216 -6.20 -3.45 -14.69
CA TYR A 216 -6.63 -3.79 -13.34
C TYR A 216 -5.46 -3.72 -12.37
N GLU A 217 -5.73 -3.26 -11.15
CA GLU A 217 -4.78 -3.41 -10.06
C GLU A 217 -4.76 -4.86 -9.57
N TYR A 218 -3.62 -5.26 -9.02
CA TYR A 218 -3.55 -6.34 -8.06
C TYR A 218 -2.79 -5.88 -6.82
N HIS A 219 -3.13 -6.43 -5.67
CA HIS A 219 -2.44 -6.12 -4.42
C HIS A 219 -2.51 -7.28 -3.43
N CYS A 220 -1.73 -7.22 -2.35
CA CYS A 220 -1.91 -8.16 -1.24
C CYS A 220 -3.21 -7.83 -0.49
N ALA A 221 -3.95 -8.87 -0.11
CA ALA A 221 -5.20 -8.81 0.66
C ALA A 221 -5.12 -9.66 1.94
N THR A 222 -3.92 -9.92 2.46
CA THR A 222 -3.74 -10.50 3.80
C THR A 222 -4.15 -9.46 4.85
N PRO A 223 -4.98 -9.81 5.86
CA PRO A 223 -5.29 -8.90 6.96
C PRO A 223 -4.04 -8.53 7.78
N ASN A 224 -3.72 -7.24 8.01
CA ASN A 224 -4.43 -6.03 7.60
C ASN A 224 -4.05 -5.53 6.19
N VAL A 225 -5.03 -5.51 5.28
CA VAL A 225 -4.84 -5.24 3.84
C VAL A 225 -4.15 -3.90 3.57
N SER A 226 -4.58 -2.83 4.23
CA SER A 226 -4.04 -1.48 3.98
C SER A 226 -2.58 -1.35 4.39
N THR A 227 -2.14 -2.07 5.43
CA THR A 227 -0.72 -2.13 5.81
C THR A 227 0.09 -2.81 4.71
N HIS A 228 -0.35 -3.99 4.26
CA HIS A 228 0.36 -4.72 3.20
C HIS A 228 0.52 -3.89 1.92
N ASN A 229 -0.56 -3.22 1.50
CA ASN A 229 -0.53 -2.36 0.33
C ASN A 229 0.40 -1.14 0.53
N SER A 230 0.31 -0.45 1.68
CA SER A 230 1.18 0.70 2.00
C SER A 230 2.67 0.34 2.14
N HIS A 231 3.00 -0.93 2.32
CA HIS A 231 4.38 -1.43 2.30
C HIS A 231 4.91 -1.70 0.88
N GLY A 232 4.08 -1.61 -0.17
CA GLY A 232 4.49 -1.75 -1.57
C GLY A 232 3.90 -2.92 -2.34
N GLN A 233 2.99 -3.72 -1.75
CA GLN A 233 2.46 -4.94 -2.39
C GLN A 233 1.30 -4.65 -3.34
N TYR A 234 1.59 -3.96 -4.44
CA TYR A 234 0.64 -3.65 -5.50
C TYR A 234 1.29 -3.69 -6.89
N GLY A 235 0.49 -3.91 -7.92
CA GLY A 235 0.92 -3.88 -9.32
C GLY A 235 -0.26 -3.81 -10.30
N LEU A 236 0.01 -3.88 -11.60
CA LEU A 236 -1.03 -3.84 -12.65
C LEU A 236 -1.04 -5.11 -13.49
N ILE A 237 -2.24 -5.54 -13.88
CA ILE A 237 -2.47 -6.52 -14.93
C ILE A 237 -3.34 -5.89 -16.03
N LEU A 238 -2.79 -5.83 -17.24
CA LEU A 238 -3.52 -5.45 -18.44
C LEU A 238 -4.17 -6.67 -19.07
N VAL A 239 -5.50 -6.64 -19.23
CA VAL A 239 -6.26 -7.58 -20.03
C VAL A 239 -6.61 -6.89 -21.34
N GLU A 240 -5.87 -7.17 -22.41
CA GLU A 240 -6.11 -6.58 -23.71
C GLU A 240 -7.44 -7.05 -24.32
N PRO A 241 -8.19 -6.16 -25.01
CA PRO A 241 -9.37 -6.55 -25.75
C PRO A 241 -9.04 -7.46 -26.93
N GLU A 242 -10.07 -8.06 -27.50
CA GLU A 242 -9.94 -8.74 -28.79
C GLU A 242 -9.41 -7.78 -29.86
N GLY A 243 -8.34 -8.17 -30.55
CA GLY A 243 -7.69 -7.33 -31.57
C GLY A 243 -6.51 -6.50 -31.06
N GLY A 244 -6.36 -6.38 -29.74
CA GLY A 244 -5.30 -5.62 -29.06
C GLY A 244 -5.58 -4.12 -28.98
N LEU A 245 -4.69 -3.40 -28.29
CA LEU A 245 -4.70 -1.93 -28.27
C LEU A 245 -4.06 -1.33 -29.54
N PRO A 246 -4.40 -0.08 -29.93
CA PRO A 246 -3.67 0.63 -30.98
C PRO A 246 -2.17 0.68 -30.69
N GLU A 247 -1.35 0.62 -31.74
CA GLU A 247 0.11 0.73 -31.60
C GLU A 247 0.54 2.13 -31.17
N VAL A 248 1.60 2.18 -30.39
CA VAL A 248 2.27 3.40 -29.91
C VAL A 248 3.78 3.16 -29.94
N ASP A 249 4.58 4.24 -29.95
CA ASP A 249 6.04 4.14 -30.02
C ASP A 249 6.67 3.80 -28.66
N ARG A 250 6.04 4.26 -27.57
CA ARG A 250 6.50 4.05 -26.19
C ARG A 250 5.36 3.68 -25.27
N GLU A 251 5.61 2.69 -24.42
CA GLU A 251 4.72 2.32 -23.32
C GLU A 251 5.47 2.48 -21.99
N PHE A 252 4.82 3.07 -20.98
CA PHE A 252 5.38 3.20 -19.63
C PHE A 252 4.43 2.65 -18.55
N TYR A 253 5.01 2.05 -17.51
CA TYR A 253 4.32 1.49 -16.36
C TYR A 253 4.59 2.31 -15.09
N LEU A 254 3.53 2.90 -14.53
CA LEU A 254 3.61 3.77 -13.38
C LEU A 254 2.55 3.41 -12.35
N MET A 255 2.93 3.39 -11.08
CA MET A 255 1.96 3.39 -9.98
C MET A 255 2.32 4.44 -8.94
N GLN A 256 1.33 5.24 -8.56
CA GLN A 256 1.44 6.13 -7.42
C GLN A 256 1.12 5.36 -6.14
N GLY A 257 2.01 5.46 -5.15
CA GLY A 257 1.80 4.86 -3.83
C GLY A 257 2.11 5.80 -2.68
N GLU A 258 1.56 5.46 -1.52
CA GLU A 258 1.69 6.19 -0.26
C GLU A 258 2.61 5.46 0.71
N LEU A 259 3.53 6.19 1.33
CA LEU A 259 4.40 5.68 2.39
C LEU A 259 4.15 6.43 3.69
N TYR A 260 3.89 5.68 4.75
CA TYR A 260 3.58 6.19 6.08
C TYR A 260 4.74 5.89 7.02
N THR A 261 5.50 6.91 7.37
CA THR A 261 6.75 6.76 8.13
C THR A 261 6.74 7.59 9.40
N MET A 262 7.24 7.01 10.49
CA MET A 262 7.34 7.68 11.78
C MET A 262 8.40 8.79 11.79
N GLY A 263 7.94 10.03 11.92
CA GLY A 263 8.76 11.24 11.99
C GLY A 263 8.53 12.17 10.80
N ASP A 264 9.26 13.27 10.79
CA ASP A 264 9.11 14.29 9.76
C ASP A 264 9.74 13.89 8.42
N ILE A 265 9.26 14.49 7.34
CA ILE A 265 9.86 14.39 6.00
C ILE A 265 11.35 14.75 6.08
N GLY A 266 12.20 13.94 5.45
CA GLY A 266 13.65 14.13 5.42
C GLY A 266 14.41 13.47 6.58
N LYS A 267 13.71 12.88 7.56
CA LYS A 267 14.36 12.11 8.62
C LYS A 267 15.13 10.91 8.05
N LYS A 268 16.41 10.80 8.40
CA LYS A 268 17.32 9.77 7.89
C LYS A 268 17.32 8.50 8.75
N GLY A 269 17.72 7.39 8.12
CA GLY A 269 17.80 6.06 8.71
C GLY A 269 16.66 5.16 8.25
N LEU A 270 16.51 4.01 8.92
CA LEU A 270 15.40 3.10 8.70
C LEU A 270 14.14 3.61 9.41
N MET A 271 13.11 3.91 8.62
CA MET A 271 11.85 4.44 9.10
C MET A 271 10.91 3.32 9.54
N ALA A 272 10.34 3.47 10.73
CA ALA A 272 9.24 2.62 11.18
C ALA A 272 7.92 3.05 10.51
N PHE A 273 7.02 2.10 10.30
CA PHE A 273 5.69 2.37 9.74
C PHE A 273 4.82 3.20 10.71
N ASP A 274 4.14 4.21 10.17
CA ASP A 274 3.19 5.04 10.93
C ASP A 274 1.75 4.59 10.71
N THR A 275 1.28 3.72 11.60
CA THR A 275 -0.10 3.24 11.60
C THR A 275 -1.12 4.37 11.78
N GLN A 276 -0.82 5.40 12.57
CA GLN A 276 -1.79 6.47 12.81
C GLN A 276 -1.90 7.34 11.55
N GLY A 277 -0.76 7.70 10.95
CA GLY A 277 -0.73 8.39 9.67
C GLY A 277 -1.54 7.66 8.59
N LEU A 278 -1.43 6.32 8.53
CA LEU A 278 -2.21 5.47 7.62
C LEU A 278 -3.71 5.65 7.83
N ILE A 279 -4.19 5.54 9.07
CA ILE A 279 -5.62 5.66 9.39
C ILE A 279 -6.13 7.08 9.13
N ASP A 280 -5.29 8.09 9.37
CA ASP A 280 -5.62 9.50 9.16
C ASP A 280 -5.55 9.91 7.67
N GLY A 281 -5.03 9.06 6.79
CA GLY A 281 -4.82 9.39 5.37
C GLY A 281 -3.76 10.47 5.15
N THR A 282 -2.74 10.51 6.00
CA THR A 282 -1.69 11.54 5.99
C THR A 282 -0.31 10.93 5.70
N PRO A 283 -0.04 10.50 4.44
CA PRO A 283 1.24 9.88 4.10
C PRO A 283 2.39 10.87 4.23
N THR A 284 3.54 10.37 4.69
CA THR A 284 4.78 11.16 4.78
C THR A 284 5.38 11.36 3.39
N TYR A 285 5.41 10.30 2.60
CA TYR A 285 5.87 10.33 1.21
C TYR A 285 4.79 9.80 0.26
N ILE A 286 4.78 10.34 -0.95
CA ILE A 286 3.97 9.85 -2.06
C ILE A 286 4.95 9.71 -3.22
N THR A 287 4.97 8.56 -3.87
CA THR A 287 6.00 8.22 -4.86
C THR A 287 5.37 7.65 -6.12
N PHE A 288 6.02 7.83 -7.26
CA PHE A 288 5.80 6.97 -8.41
C PHE A 288 6.84 5.85 -8.36
N ASN A 289 6.37 4.61 -8.49
CA ASN A 289 7.21 3.41 -8.43
C ASN A 289 8.07 3.32 -7.17
N GLY A 290 7.45 3.55 -6.01
CA GLY A 290 7.98 3.18 -4.70
C GLY A 290 9.06 4.09 -4.10
N LYS A 291 9.71 4.96 -4.88
CA LYS A 291 10.80 5.85 -4.41
C LYS A 291 10.72 7.25 -5.01
N ILE A 292 11.45 8.19 -4.41
CA ILE A 292 11.65 9.53 -4.96
C ILE A 292 12.81 9.47 -5.96
N GLU A 293 12.48 9.58 -7.24
CA GLU A 293 13.45 9.52 -8.32
C GLU A 293 14.47 10.67 -8.25
N GLN A 294 15.71 10.40 -8.64
CA GLN A 294 16.80 11.38 -8.69
C GLN A 294 17.20 11.73 -10.14
N ALA A 295 16.77 10.90 -11.10
CA ALA A 295 17.09 11.05 -12.51
C ALA A 295 15.93 10.56 -13.39
N PRO A 296 15.78 11.07 -14.62
CA PRO A 296 14.78 10.57 -15.56
C PRO A 296 15.02 9.09 -15.90
N ARG A 297 13.97 8.28 -15.78
CA ARG A 297 13.97 6.85 -16.18
C ARG A 297 13.14 6.59 -17.44
N MET A 298 12.25 7.52 -17.79
CA MET A 298 11.47 7.44 -19.01
C MET A 298 12.13 8.31 -20.09
N LYS A 299 12.28 7.75 -21.29
CA LYS A 299 12.90 8.42 -22.43
C LYS A 299 12.07 8.26 -23.68
N ALA A 300 11.92 9.34 -24.43
CA ALA A 300 11.22 9.36 -25.71
C ALA A 300 11.93 10.29 -26.70
N LYS A 301 11.47 10.29 -27.95
CA LYS A 301 11.89 11.22 -28.99
C LYS A 301 10.74 12.10 -29.44
N VAL A 302 11.06 13.29 -29.91
CA VAL A 302 10.08 14.15 -30.59
C VAL A 302 9.36 13.35 -31.68
N GLY A 303 8.03 13.37 -31.65
CA GLY A 303 7.13 12.61 -32.52
C GLY A 303 6.73 11.22 -32.00
N ASP A 304 7.33 10.71 -30.92
CA ASP A 304 6.89 9.44 -30.31
C ASP A 304 5.46 9.61 -29.76
N ARG A 305 4.55 8.71 -30.13
CA ARG A 305 3.27 8.50 -29.45
C ARG A 305 3.51 7.67 -28.20
N ILE A 306 3.13 8.20 -27.05
CA ILE A 306 3.35 7.59 -25.74
C ILE A 306 2.03 7.07 -25.18
N ARG A 307 2.05 5.87 -24.58
CA ARG A 307 1.00 5.36 -23.69
C ARG A 307 1.57 5.16 -22.28
N MET A 308 0.87 5.62 -21.27
CA MET A 308 1.20 5.35 -19.87
C MET A 308 0.08 4.55 -19.20
N TYR A 309 0.45 3.44 -18.57
CA TYR A 309 -0.41 2.64 -17.70
C TYR A 309 -0.20 3.12 -16.27
N VAL A 310 -1.18 3.85 -15.74
CA VAL A 310 -1.05 4.56 -14.46
C VAL A 310 -2.00 3.96 -13.43
N GLY A 311 -1.45 3.38 -12.37
CA GLY A 311 -2.22 2.83 -11.24
C GLY A 311 -2.16 3.71 -10.00
N GLY A 312 -3.21 3.65 -9.19
CA GLY A 312 -3.25 4.27 -7.87
C GLY A 312 -3.15 3.20 -6.79
N GLY A 313 -1.93 2.76 -6.45
CA GLY A 313 -1.72 1.78 -5.38
C GLY A 313 -2.26 2.24 -4.02
N GLY A 314 -2.59 3.53 -3.89
CA GLY A 314 -3.33 4.08 -2.77
C GLY A 314 -2.48 4.12 -1.50
N VAL A 315 -3.07 3.99 -0.30
CA VAL A 315 -4.40 3.41 -0.01
C VAL A 315 -5.53 4.43 0.23
N ASN A 316 -5.24 5.72 0.43
CA ASN A 316 -6.24 6.71 0.87
C ASN A 316 -6.55 7.79 -0.17
N LEU A 317 -5.56 8.21 -0.95
CA LEU A 317 -5.59 9.43 -1.75
C LEU A 317 -5.86 9.12 -3.21
N ILE A 318 -6.73 9.93 -3.82
CA ILE A 318 -6.93 9.98 -5.27
C ILE A 318 -5.80 10.83 -5.87
N SER A 319 -5.11 10.31 -6.89
CA SER A 319 -4.15 11.09 -7.67
C SER A 319 -4.87 11.98 -8.68
N SER A 320 -4.44 13.24 -8.78
CA SER A 320 -4.81 14.12 -9.90
C SER A 320 -3.68 14.06 -10.94
N PHE A 321 -3.58 12.96 -11.67
CA PHE A 321 -2.43 12.68 -12.54
C PHE A 321 -2.36 13.65 -13.72
N HIS A 322 -1.19 14.26 -13.89
CA HIS A 322 -0.91 15.26 -14.93
C HIS A 322 0.53 15.15 -15.42
N VAL A 323 0.76 15.49 -16.69
CA VAL A 323 2.10 15.64 -17.29
C VAL A 323 2.29 17.12 -17.63
N ILE A 324 3.16 17.79 -16.87
CA ILE A 324 3.44 19.23 -17.08
C ILE A 324 4.06 19.41 -18.46
N GLY A 325 3.40 20.23 -19.28
CA GLY A 325 3.81 20.53 -20.66
C GLY A 325 3.05 19.74 -21.73
N GLU A 326 2.18 18.80 -21.35
CA GLU A 326 1.42 17.98 -22.29
C GLU A 326 -0.09 18.03 -22.04
N ILE A 327 -0.85 17.64 -23.06
CA ILE A 327 -2.30 17.38 -23.00
C ILE A 327 -2.51 15.93 -23.39
N PHE A 328 -3.36 15.20 -22.64
CA PHE A 328 -3.70 13.83 -23.01
C PHE A 328 -4.62 13.83 -24.23
N ASP A 329 -4.09 13.35 -25.36
CA ASP A 329 -4.84 13.10 -26.59
C ASP A 329 -5.98 12.11 -26.34
N VAL A 330 -5.69 11.08 -25.54
CA VAL A 330 -6.63 10.02 -25.17
C VAL A 330 -6.49 9.70 -23.69
N VAL A 331 -7.62 9.56 -23.00
CA VAL A 331 -7.71 8.99 -21.66
C VAL A 331 -8.74 7.88 -21.65
N TYR A 332 -8.36 6.72 -21.13
CA TYR A 332 -9.25 5.62 -20.77
C TYR A 332 -9.53 5.73 -19.26
N PRO A 333 -10.58 6.47 -18.86
CA PRO A 333 -10.84 6.74 -17.46
C PRO A 333 -11.10 5.43 -16.70
N GLU A 334 -10.59 5.36 -15.47
CA GLU A 334 -10.78 4.21 -14.57
C GLU A 334 -10.26 2.87 -15.16
N GLY A 335 -9.37 2.93 -16.16
CA GLY A 335 -8.75 1.75 -16.77
C GLY A 335 -9.69 0.95 -17.68
N ALA A 336 -10.88 1.48 -17.97
CA ALA A 336 -11.87 0.81 -18.81
C ALA A 336 -11.47 0.86 -20.29
N ILE A 337 -11.28 -0.31 -20.90
CA ILE A 337 -10.97 -0.45 -22.33
C ILE A 337 -11.84 -1.53 -22.97
N GLY A 338 -11.91 -1.53 -24.30
CA GLY A 338 -12.71 -2.47 -25.08
C GLY A 338 -14.00 -1.86 -25.61
N ASP A 339 -14.81 -2.69 -26.26
CA ASP A 339 -16.01 -2.24 -26.96
C ASP A 339 -17.03 -1.62 -25.98
N GLY A 340 -17.43 -0.39 -26.27
CA GLY A 340 -18.39 0.35 -25.45
C GLY A 340 -17.81 1.08 -24.24
N SER A 341 -16.50 0.95 -23.97
CA SER A 341 -15.82 1.73 -22.93
C SER A 341 -15.72 3.21 -23.30
N ALA A 342 -15.73 4.08 -22.27
CA ALA A 342 -15.54 5.50 -22.46
C ALA A 342 -14.10 5.81 -22.91
N VAL A 343 -13.97 6.77 -23.82
CA VAL A 343 -12.69 7.32 -24.26
C VAL A 343 -12.82 8.83 -24.24
N LEU A 344 -12.02 9.48 -23.39
CA LEU A 344 -11.97 10.94 -23.30
C LEU A 344 -10.81 11.45 -24.14
N LYS A 345 -10.92 12.68 -24.65
CA LYS A 345 -9.89 13.34 -25.46
C LYS A 345 -9.65 14.76 -24.97
N ASN A 346 -8.45 15.29 -25.22
CA ASN A 346 -8.04 16.64 -24.83
C ASN A 346 -8.16 16.89 -23.33
N VAL A 347 -7.69 15.92 -22.52
CA VAL A 347 -7.79 15.98 -21.05
C VAL A 347 -6.46 16.48 -20.49
N GLN A 348 -6.49 17.54 -19.68
CA GLN A 348 -5.29 18.06 -19.02
C GLN A 348 -4.85 17.21 -17.82
N THR A 349 -5.80 16.75 -17.01
CA THR A 349 -5.56 16.06 -15.73
C THR A 349 -6.65 15.03 -15.54
N THR A 350 -6.29 13.83 -15.09
CA THR A 350 -7.25 12.73 -14.88
C THR A 350 -7.13 12.16 -13.46
N ALA A 351 -8.25 11.68 -12.93
CA ALA A 351 -8.26 11.06 -11.61
C ALA A 351 -7.73 9.62 -11.69
N VAL A 352 -6.90 9.22 -10.73
CA VAL A 352 -6.51 7.83 -10.51
C VAL A 352 -6.90 7.45 -9.09
N LEU A 353 -7.89 6.57 -8.96
CA LEU A 353 -8.45 6.14 -7.68
C LEU A 353 -7.48 5.21 -6.94
N PRO A 354 -7.50 5.18 -5.59
CA PRO A 354 -6.84 4.12 -4.83
C PRO A 354 -7.50 2.78 -5.17
N GLY A 355 -6.70 1.76 -5.48
CA GLY A 355 -7.23 0.48 -5.99
C GLY A 355 -7.69 0.54 -7.44
N GLY A 356 -7.34 1.59 -8.18
CA GLY A 356 -7.82 1.86 -9.54
C GLY A 356 -6.69 2.22 -10.50
N SER A 357 -7.04 2.48 -11.76
CA SER A 357 -6.07 2.79 -12.79
C SER A 357 -6.63 3.77 -13.83
N THR A 358 -5.77 4.23 -14.73
CA THR A 358 -6.13 4.96 -15.95
C THR A 358 -5.08 4.65 -17.01
N ILE A 359 -5.46 4.79 -18.28
CA ILE A 359 -4.49 4.78 -19.39
C ILE A 359 -4.55 6.14 -20.05
N VAL A 360 -3.39 6.77 -20.24
CA VAL A 360 -3.30 8.03 -20.98
C VAL A 360 -2.40 7.85 -22.21
N GLU A 361 -2.72 8.56 -23.28
CA GLU A 361 -1.90 8.65 -24.47
C GLU A 361 -1.73 10.10 -24.91
N PHE A 362 -0.55 10.42 -25.40
CA PHE A 362 -0.20 11.74 -25.94
C PHE A 362 1.02 11.62 -26.86
N THR A 363 1.20 12.59 -27.75
CA THR A 363 2.37 12.69 -28.64
C THR A 363 3.29 13.79 -28.14
N VAL A 364 4.59 13.51 -28.01
CA VAL A 364 5.55 14.53 -27.55
C VAL A 364 6.13 15.32 -28.72
N ASP A 365 5.75 16.59 -28.83
CA ASP A 365 6.13 17.41 -29.99
C ASP A 365 7.42 18.20 -29.77
N VAL A 366 7.82 18.50 -28.54
CA VAL A 366 8.95 19.40 -28.25
C VAL A 366 10.01 18.66 -27.42
N PRO A 367 11.33 18.84 -27.70
CA PRO A 367 12.36 18.24 -26.85
C PRO A 367 12.40 18.93 -25.48
N GLY A 368 12.61 18.17 -24.41
CA GLY A 368 12.62 18.72 -23.06
C GLY A 368 12.43 17.69 -21.96
N LYS A 369 12.27 18.19 -20.72
CA LYS A 369 11.91 17.37 -19.56
C LYS A 369 10.47 17.66 -19.19
N TYR A 370 9.64 16.63 -19.26
CA TYR A 370 8.24 16.67 -18.89
C TYR A 370 8.08 16.04 -17.52
N VAL A 371 7.43 16.75 -16.62
CA VAL A 371 7.31 16.33 -15.21
C VAL A 371 5.92 15.74 -14.99
N LEU A 372 5.88 14.46 -14.66
CA LEU A 372 4.67 13.78 -14.23
C LEU A 372 4.41 14.14 -12.77
N VAL A 373 3.18 14.48 -12.41
CA VAL A 373 2.83 14.90 -11.05
C VAL A 373 1.47 14.37 -10.61
N ASP A 374 1.30 14.28 -9.30
CA ASP A 374 -0.01 14.44 -8.68
C ASP A 374 -0.32 15.95 -8.52
N HIS A 375 -1.31 16.45 -9.25
CA HIS A 375 -1.65 17.86 -9.31
C HIS A 375 -2.33 18.41 -8.03
N ALA A 376 -2.54 17.57 -7.01
CA ALA A 376 -2.58 18.07 -5.64
C ALA A 376 -1.16 18.49 -5.20
N LEU A 377 -0.64 19.56 -5.81
CA LEU A 377 0.79 19.88 -5.95
C LEU A 377 1.59 19.96 -4.64
N ALA A 378 0.95 20.19 -3.50
CA ALA A 378 1.63 20.06 -2.20
C ALA A 378 2.28 18.68 -2.01
N ARG A 379 1.76 17.64 -2.69
CA ARG A 379 2.29 16.27 -2.71
C ARG A 379 3.63 16.16 -3.46
N MET A 380 4.00 17.11 -4.33
CA MET A 380 5.35 17.15 -4.90
C MET A 380 6.42 17.32 -3.82
N ASN A 381 6.12 18.08 -2.76
CA ASN A 381 7.02 18.20 -1.59
C ASN A 381 7.15 16.87 -0.80
N LYS A 382 6.29 15.90 -1.09
CA LYS A 382 6.31 14.53 -0.55
C LYS A 382 6.90 13.51 -1.52
N GLY A 383 7.32 13.93 -2.72
CA GLY A 383 7.93 13.06 -3.73
C GLY A 383 7.04 12.65 -4.90
N ALA A 384 5.82 13.18 -5.03
CA ALA A 384 4.85 12.76 -6.04
C ALA A 384 5.16 13.33 -7.44
N TRP A 385 6.36 13.03 -7.96
CA TRP A 385 6.79 13.45 -9.27
C TRP A 385 7.72 12.41 -9.92
N ALA A 386 7.73 12.37 -11.25
CA ALA A 386 8.66 11.61 -12.08
C ALA A 386 8.99 12.42 -13.34
N VAL A 387 10.03 12.03 -14.09
CA VAL A 387 10.48 12.78 -15.26
C VAL A 387 10.54 11.90 -16.50
N LEU A 388 9.90 12.37 -17.57
CA LEU A 388 10.04 11.93 -18.94
C LEU A 388 11.02 12.86 -19.66
N GLU A 389 12.10 12.31 -20.20
CA GLU A 389 13.08 13.04 -20.99
C GLU A 389 12.85 12.80 -22.49
N VAL A 390 12.56 13.88 -23.23
CA VAL A 390 12.30 13.86 -24.67
C VAL A 390 13.46 14.50 -25.41
N THR A 391 14.00 13.78 -26.39
CA THR A 391 15.12 14.25 -27.22
C THR A 391 14.70 14.46 -28.67
N GLY A 392 15.29 15.43 -29.36
CA GLY A 392 14.95 15.74 -30.76
C GLY A 392 15.26 17.18 -31.11
N ASP A 393 14.90 17.57 -32.33
CA ASP A 393 15.08 18.94 -32.81
C ASP A 393 14.01 19.87 -32.22
N PRO A 394 14.36 21.14 -31.90
CA PRO A 394 13.39 22.14 -31.46
C PRO A 394 12.26 22.34 -32.48
N GLN A 395 11.03 22.51 -32.00
CA GLN A 395 9.85 22.81 -32.82
C GLN A 395 9.36 24.25 -32.56
N PRO A 396 9.93 25.27 -33.22
CA PRO A 396 9.64 26.67 -32.92
C PRO A 396 8.20 27.08 -33.26
N ASP A 397 7.56 26.38 -34.20
CA ASP A 397 6.16 26.57 -34.57
C ASP A 397 5.18 26.05 -33.49
N VAL A 398 5.66 25.21 -32.56
CA VAL A 398 4.89 24.65 -31.44
C VAL A 398 5.19 25.40 -30.14
N TYR A 399 6.47 25.59 -29.79
CA TYR A 399 6.90 26.24 -28.56
C TYR A 399 8.22 27.02 -28.76
N THR A 400 8.18 28.34 -28.52
CA THR A 400 9.33 29.25 -28.61
C THR A 400 9.24 30.30 -27.50
N ALA A 401 10.37 30.66 -26.91
CA ALA A 401 10.48 31.85 -26.07
C ALA A 401 10.56 33.12 -26.94
N LEU A 402 9.79 34.15 -26.61
CA LEU A 402 9.74 35.43 -27.34
C LEU A 402 10.80 36.43 -26.87
#